data_AF-A0A6G6X938-F1
#
_entry.id   AF-A0A6G6X938-F1
#
_cell.length_a   1.000
_cell.length_b   1.000
_cell.length_c   1.000
_cell.angle_alpha   90.00
_cell.angle_beta   90.00
_cell.angle_gamma   90.00
#
_symmetry.space_group_name_H-M   'P 1'
#
loop_
_entity.id
_entity.type
_entity.pdbx_description
1 polymer ?
#
loop_
_entity_poly.entity_id
_entity_poly.type
_entity_poly.pdbx_seq_one_letter_code
_entity_poly.pdbx_strand_id
1 'polypeptide(L)'
;MLSLAERQSQNRHLAVANNRRTAMSRNISSERGFDTLREASDLKLRFDRAGPAGLTSFAKACIWSGIDDPEDIIAEARAITGDHVENELGIILMEGENIHWSKTGRGRLALLIAL
;
A
#
# COMPACT_ATOMS: atom_id res chain seq x y z
N MET A 1 -41.35 -34.74 18.49
CA MET A 1 -41.67 -33.30 18.59
C MET A 1 -40.97 -32.75 19.82
N LEU A 2 -40.20 -31.65 19.71
CA LEU A 2 -39.58 -31.01 20.88
C LEU A 2 -40.67 -30.44 21.81
N SER A 3 -40.47 -30.64 23.11
CA SER A 3 -41.34 -30.08 24.16
C SER A 3 -41.27 -28.55 24.20
N LEU A 4 -42.28 -27.93 24.79
CA LEU A 4 -42.36 -26.47 24.89
C LEU A 4 -41.15 -25.87 25.62
N ALA A 5 -40.63 -26.58 26.63
CA ALA A 5 -39.46 -26.18 27.41
C ALA A 5 -38.17 -26.21 26.58
N GLU A 6 -37.98 -27.22 25.74
CA GLU A 6 -36.81 -27.34 24.86
C GLU A 6 -36.80 -26.26 23.78
N ARG A 7 -37.96 -25.91 23.22
CA ARG A 7 -38.09 -24.81 22.25
C ARG A 7 -37.80 -23.45 22.89
N GLN A 8 -38.25 -23.22 24.12
CA GLN A 8 -37.96 -21.98 24.85
C GLN A 8 -36.47 -21.85 25.19
N SER A 9 -35.81 -22.94 25.56
CA SER A 9 -34.36 -22.97 25.81
C SER A 9 -33.56 -22.66 24.54
N GLN A 10 -33.88 -23.33 23.41
CA GLN A 10 -33.23 -23.08 22.13
C GLN A 10 -33.42 -21.64 21.65
N ASN A 11 -34.63 -21.07 21.76
CA ASN A 11 -34.89 -19.68 21.37
C ASN A 11 -34.10 -18.68 22.22
N ARG A 12 -33.90 -18.94 23.52
CA ARG A 12 -33.05 -18.10 24.39
C ARG A 12 -31.59 -18.17 23.99
N HIS A 13 -31.06 -19.36 23.70
CA HIS A 13 -29.67 -19.51 23.24
C HIS A 13 -29.42 -18.83 21.90
N LEU A 14 -30.35 -18.94 20.96
CA LEU A 14 -30.29 -18.25 19.67
C LEU A 14 -30.35 -16.72 19.83
N ALA A 15 -31.22 -16.21 20.71
CA ALA A 15 -31.31 -14.78 20.98
C ALA A 15 -30.03 -14.22 21.62
N VAL A 16 -29.41 -14.95 22.56
CA VAL A 16 -28.14 -14.56 23.18
C VAL A 16 -26.99 -14.58 22.18
N ALA A 17 -26.94 -15.59 21.29
CA ALA A 17 -25.94 -15.67 20.23
C ALA A 17 -26.09 -14.52 19.21
N ASN A 18 -27.33 -14.16 18.83
CA ASN A 18 -27.59 -13.03 17.94
C ASN A 18 -27.27 -11.67 18.58
N ASN A 19 -27.57 -11.49 19.88
CA ASN A 19 -27.18 -10.29 20.61
C ASN A 19 -25.65 -10.16 20.73
N ARG A 20 -24.92 -11.26 20.91
CA ARG A 20 -23.45 -11.24 20.94
C ARG A 20 -22.83 -10.91 19.58
N ARG A 21 -23.38 -11.44 18.48
CA ARG A 21 -22.92 -11.09 17.11
C ARG A 21 -23.22 -9.64 16.73
N THR A 22 -24.40 -9.13 17.10
CA THR A 22 -24.76 -7.72 16.84
C THR A 22 -24.02 -6.74 17.76
N ALA A 23 -23.64 -7.16 18.98
CA ALA A 23 -22.80 -6.35 19.86
C ALA A 23 -21.35 -6.25 19.37
N MET A 24 -20.75 -7.33 18.85
CA MET A 24 -19.40 -7.28 18.25
C MET A 24 -19.34 -6.43 16.98
N SER A 25 -20.46 -6.28 16.25
CA SER A 25 -20.55 -5.48 15.03
C SER A 25 -20.70 -3.96 15.26
N ARG A 26 -20.91 -3.49 16.49
CA ARG A 26 -21.38 -2.12 16.76
C ARG A 26 -20.35 -1.13 17.25
N ASN A 27 -19.08 -1.52 17.42
CA ASN A 27 -18.05 -0.60 17.90
C ASN A 27 -16.77 -0.66 17.06
N ILE A 28 -16.92 -0.40 15.75
CA ILE A 28 -15.77 -0.13 14.87
C ILE A 28 -15.36 1.33 15.14
N SER A 29 -14.36 1.51 16.00
CA SER A 29 -13.75 2.81 16.28
C SER A 29 -13.03 3.35 15.04
N SER A 30 -13.14 4.66 14.79
CA SER A 30 -12.43 5.36 13.72
C SER A 30 -10.96 5.63 14.02
N GLU A 31 -10.48 5.38 15.25
CA GLU A 31 -9.10 5.65 15.69
C GLU A 31 -8.05 5.05 14.74
N ARG A 32 -8.20 3.76 14.38
CA ARG A 32 -7.29 3.10 13.42
C ARG A 32 -7.29 3.77 12.05
N GLY A 33 -8.45 4.29 11.62
CA GLY A 33 -8.57 5.04 10.36
C GLY A 33 -7.82 6.36 10.43
N PHE A 34 -7.91 7.09 11.55
CA PHE A 34 -7.17 8.33 11.76
C PHE A 34 -5.65 8.10 11.79
N ASP A 35 -5.18 7.03 12.44
CA ASP A 35 -3.76 6.68 12.42
C ASP A 35 -3.28 6.37 11.00
N THR A 36 -4.04 5.57 10.25
CA THR A 36 -3.72 5.25 8.85
C THR A 36 -3.66 6.52 7.98
N LEU A 37 -4.61 7.43 8.13
CA LEU A 37 -4.64 8.71 7.39
C LEU A 37 -3.42 9.58 7.70
N ARG A 38 -3.02 9.63 8.97
CA ARG A 38 -1.83 10.37 9.41
C ARG A 38 -0.56 9.78 8.82
N GLU A 39 -0.39 8.46 8.91
CA GLU A 39 0.77 7.76 8.35
C GLU A 39 0.89 7.94 6.83
N ALA A 40 -0.22 7.83 6.10
CA ALA A 40 -0.25 8.06 4.67
C ALA A 40 0.11 9.52 4.31
N SER A 41 -0.40 10.49 5.07
CA SER A 41 -0.11 11.91 4.88
C SER A 41 1.37 12.23 5.14
N ASP A 42 1.94 11.66 6.19
CA ASP A 42 3.36 11.82 6.53
C ASP A 42 4.26 11.17 5.48
N LEU A 43 3.89 9.98 4.98
CA LEU A 43 4.61 9.30 3.91
C LEU A 43 4.62 10.15 2.63
N LYS A 44 3.45 10.67 2.22
CA LYS A 44 3.32 11.57 1.07
C LYS A 44 4.23 12.79 1.22
N LEU A 45 4.16 13.48 2.37
CA LEU A 45 4.98 14.67 2.63
C LEU A 45 6.48 14.38 2.61
N ARG A 46 6.91 13.24 3.14
CA ARG A 46 8.31 12.82 3.10
C ARG A 46 8.77 12.56 1.67
N PHE A 47 7.94 11.91 0.86
CA PHE A 47 8.23 11.63 -0.54
C PHE A 47 8.34 12.93 -1.35
N ASP A 48 7.35 13.81 -1.23
CA ASP A 48 7.31 15.11 -1.94
C ASP A 48 8.51 16.01 -1.59
N ARG A 49 9.02 15.93 -0.35
CA ARG A 49 10.20 16.69 0.10
C ARG A 49 11.54 16.09 -0.31
N ALA A 50 11.56 14.83 -0.77
CA ALA A 50 12.81 14.13 -1.05
C ALA A 50 13.48 14.60 -2.36
N GLY A 51 12.69 15.19 -3.27
CA GLY A 51 13.17 15.72 -4.55
C GLY A 51 13.84 14.67 -5.45
N PRO A 52 14.63 15.09 -6.44
CA PRO A 52 15.20 14.17 -7.44
C PRO A 52 16.10 13.07 -6.87
N ALA A 53 16.89 13.38 -5.83
CA ALA A 53 17.72 12.39 -5.15
C ALA A 53 16.88 11.33 -4.40
N GLY A 54 15.76 11.75 -3.83
CA GLY A 54 14.77 10.88 -3.21
C GLY A 54 14.11 9.94 -4.20
N LEU A 55 13.64 10.49 -5.33
CA LEU A 55 13.03 9.72 -6.42
C LEU A 55 14.02 8.71 -7.02
N THR A 56 15.28 9.11 -7.20
CA THR A 56 16.35 8.18 -7.63
C THR A 56 16.56 7.07 -6.60
N SER A 57 16.58 7.39 -5.32
CA SER A 57 16.73 6.40 -4.25
C SER A 57 15.54 5.45 -4.17
N PHE A 58 14.34 5.97 -4.38
CA PHE A 58 13.11 5.19 -4.47
C PHE A 58 13.15 4.21 -5.65
N ALA A 59 13.47 4.68 -6.86
CA ALA A 59 13.61 3.83 -8.03
C ALA A 59 14.65 2.72 -7.80
N LYS A 60 15.80 3.03 -7.18
CA LYS A 60 16.79 2.01 -6.80
C LYS A 60 16.22 0.97 -5.85
N ALA A 61 15.46 1.39 -4.84
CA ALA A 61 14.84 0.49 -3.89
C ALA A 61 13.80 -0.44 -4.56
N CYS A 62 13.00 0.09 -5.49
CA CYS A 62 12.06 -0.71 -6.28
C CYS A 62 12.79 -1.78 -7.10
N ILE A 63 13.80 -1.40 -7.88
CA ILE A 63 14.57 -2.33 -8.70
C ILE A 63 15.25 -3.40 -7.83
N TRP A 64 15.86 -2.99 -6.71
CA TRP A 64 16.46 -3.93 -5.75
C TRP A 64 15.45 -4.92 -5.19
N SER A 65 14.19 -4.50 -5.02
CA SER A 65 13.10 -5.31 -4.49
C SER A 65 12.38 -6.15 -5.56
N GLY A 66 12.80 -6.04 -6.83
CA GLY A 66 12.23 -6.80 -7.95
C GLY A 66 11.10 -6.09 -8.70
N ILE A 67 10.80 -4.83 -8.38
CA ILE A 67 9.93 -3.96 -9.18
C ILE A 67 10.83 -3.24 -10.19
N ASP A 68 11.08 -3.91 -11.30
CA ASP A 68 12.09 -3.53 -12.30
C ASP A 68 11.49 -3.04 -13.62
N ASP A 69 10.16 -3.04 -13.75
CA ASP A 69 9.47 -2.40 -14.87
C ASP A 69 9.30 -0.88 -14.59
N PRO A 70 9.73 0.01 -15.49
CA PRO A 70 9.58 1.46 -15.32
C PRO A 70 8.14 1.89 -15.01
N GLU A 71 7.14 1.29 -15.65
CA GLU A 71 5.73 1.64 -15.45
C GLU A 71 5.24 1.22 -14.07
N ASP A 72 5.68 0.07 -13.57
CA ASP A 72 5.35 -0.41 -12.23
C ASP A 72 6.00 0.48 -11.15
N ILE A 73 7.24 0.94 -11.37
CA ILE A 73 7.93 1.89 -10.47
C ILE A 73 7.15 3.22 -10.41
N ILE A 74 6.68 3.71 -11.55
CA ILE A 74 5.86 4.93 -11.63
C ILE A 74 4.52 4.72 -10.92
N ALA A 75 3.87 3.58 -11.14
CA ALA A 75 2.60 3.25 -10.50
C ALA A 75 2.73 3.22 -8.96
N GLU A 76 3.83 2.67 -8.43
CA GLU A 76 4.11 2.66 -6.99
C GLU A 76 4.30 4.07 -6.42
N ALA A 77 5.07 4.93 -7.10
CA ALA A 77 5.22 6.32 -6.67
C ALA A 77 3.89 7.07 -6.68
N ARG A 78 3.08 6.85 -7.72
CA ARG A 78 1.75 7.45 -7.88
C ARG A 78 0.78 6.98 -6.77
N ALA A 79 0.87 5.73 -6.34
CA ALA A 79 0.06 5.23 -5.22
C ALA A 79 0.39 5.94 -3.89
N ILE A 80 1.63 6.41 -3.73
CA ILE A 80 2.08 7.09 -2.51
C ILE A 80 1.71 8.58 -2.53
N THR A 81 1.97 9.26 -3.63
CA THR A 81 1.88 10.73 -3.67
C THR A 81 0.87 11.29 -4.69
N GLY A 82 0.44 10.49 -5.66
CA GLY A 82 -0.50 10.90 -6.71
C GLY A 82 0.19 11.28 -8.02
N ASP A 83 -0.59 11.73 -8.99
CA ASP A 83 -0.20 11.78 -10.41
C ASP A 83 0.90 12.81 -10.74
N HIS A 84 1.17 13.79 -9.86
CA HIS A 84 2.12 14.86 -10.15
C HIS A 84 3.56 14.38 -10.30
N VAL A 85 3.93 13.22 -9.76
CA VAL A 85 5.30 12.68 -9.85
C VAL A 85 5.56 11.84 -11.10
N GLU A 86 4.53 11.54 -11.90
CA GLU A 86 4.64 10.65 -13.06
C GLU A 86 5.71 11.14 -14.05
N ASN A 87 5.62 12.42 -14.45
CA ASN A 87 6.57 13.01 -15.39
C ASN A 87 7.99 13.12 -14.79
N GLU A 88 8.10 13.53 -13.53
CA GLU A 88 9.41 13.71 -12.89
C GLU A 88 10.15 12.37 -12.75
N LEU A 89 9.42 11.33 -12.35
CA LEU A 89 9.99 10.00 -12.23
C LEU A 89 10.32 9.39 -13.60
N GLY A 90 9.50 9.62 -14.62
CA GLY A 90 9.82 9.23 -16.00
C GLY A 90 11.13 9.85 -16.52
N ILE A 91 11.34 11.14 -16.25
CA ILE A 91 12.59 11.84 -16.57
C ILE A 91 13.76 11.20 -15.81
N ILE A 92 13.62 10.98 -14.49
CA ILE A 92 14.66 10.38 -13.66
C ILE A 92 15.03 8.98 -14.14
N LEU A 93 14.05 8.14 -14.48
CA LEU A 93 14.26 6.78 -14.97
C LEU A 93 15.04 6.77 -16.29
N MET A 94 14.79 7.75 -17.15
CA MET A 94 15.53 7.95 -18.41
C MET A 94 16.95 8.50 -18.16
N GLU A 95 17.08 9.57 -17.38
CA GLU A 95 18.36 10.23 -17.11
C GLU A 95 19.32 9.36 -16.29
N GLY A 96 18.78 8.51 -15.40
CA GLY A 96 19.56 7.56 -14.60
C GLY A 96 20.03 6.34 -15.37
N GLU A 97 19.62 6.17 -16.63
CA GLU A 97 20.06 5.06 -17.48
C GLU A 97 21.58 5.15 -17.75
N ASN A 98 22.28 4.04 -17.57
CA ASN A 98 23.74 3.90 -17.62
C ASN A 98 24.50 4.65 -16.50
N ILE A 99 23.80 5.24 -15.53
CA ILE A 99 24.38 5.87 -14.33
C ILE A 99 24.03 5.07 -13.07
N HIS A 100 22.77 4.68 -12.94
CA HIS A 100 22.23 3.99 -11.77
C HIS A 100 21.68 2.60 -12.10
N TRP A 101 21.16 2.45 -13.31
CA TRP A 101 20.60 1.21 -13.83
C TRP A 101 20.82 1.14 -15.33
N SER A 102 20.70 -0.05 -15.90
CA SER A 102 20.66 -0.29 -17.34
C SER A 102 19.34 -0.92 -17.75
N LYS A 103 18.84 -0.62 -18.95
CA LYS A 103 17.75 -1.40 -19.54
C LYS A 103 18.26 -2.75 -20.04
N THR A 104 17.60 -3.80 -19.60
CA THR A 104 17.75 -5.15 -20.14
C THR A 104 17.14 -5.23 -21.54
N GLY A 105 17.45 -6.30 -22.28
CA GLY A 105 16.85 -6.56 -23.60
C GLY A 105 15.32 -6.74 -23.59
N ARG A 106 14.69 -6.81 -22.41
CA ARG A 106 13.23 -6.86 -22.23
C ARG A 106 12.62 -5.53 -21.78
N GLY A 107 13.40 -4.44 -21.73
CA GLY A 107 12.94 -3.12 -21.29
C GLY A 107 12.90 -2.94 -19.77
N ARG A 108 13.23 -3.97 -18.98
CA ARG A 108 13.32 -3.89 -17.51
C ARG A 108 14.62 -3.26 -17.04
N LEU A 109 14.62 -2.63 -15.88
CA LEU A 109 15.77 -1.97 -15.29
C LEU A 109 16.56 -2.93 -14.40
N ALA A 110 17.88 -2.93 -14.53
CA ALA A 110 18.77 -3.65 -13.64
C ALA A 110 19.76 -2.66 -13.01
N LEU A 111 19.95 -2.73 -11.69
CA LEU A 111 20.89 -1.85 -10.99
C LEU A 111 22.31 -2.07 -11.48
N LEU A 112 23.01 -0.95 -11.71
CA LEU A 112 24.44 -0.98 -11.87
C LEU A 112 25.08 -1.08 -10.49
N ILE A 113 25.86 -2.13 -10.27
CA ILE A 113 26.68 -2.24 -9.05
C ILE A 113 27.71 -1.11 -9.15
N ALA A 114 27.69 -0.18 -8.19
CA ALA A 114 28.77 0.78 -8.05
C ALA A 114 30.06 -0.01 -7.79
N LEU A 115 31.00 0.05 -8.74
CA LEU A 115 32.39 -0.37 -8.54
C LEU A 115 33.08 0.57 -7.55
#